data_AF-A0A139DLL4-F1
#
_entry.id   AF-A0A139DLL4-F1
#
_cell.length_a   1.000
_cell.length_b   1.000
_cell.length_c   1.000
_cell.angle_alpha   90.00
_cell.angle_beta   90.00
_cell.angle_gamma   90.00
#
_symmetry.space_group_name_H-M   'P 1'
#
loop_
_entity.id
_entity.type
_entity.pdbx_description
1 polymer ?
#
loop_
_entity_poly.entity_id
_entity_poly.type
_entity_poly.pdbx_seq_one_letter_code
_entity_poly.pdbx_strand_id
1 'polypeptide(L)'
;MSNIRDMLCQVGALPLDATVENIKELAEVVWYEGDYPTKADLDLVRSSLSREEFQRLLCVLELLSQYPVCPRETARHLQELTQYFHQLLLGDGVLPVQGRYSPSKRWQINDQTKVLRKALLPIQTRAYADSTGRKHGFSA
;
A
#
# COMPACT_ATOMS: atom_id res chain seq x y z
N MET A 1 -8.06 -18.70 -4.96
CA MET A 1 -7.02 -17.94 -4.25
C MET A 1 -6.47 -16.95 -5.26
N SER A 2 -6.89 -15.68 -5.17
CA SER A 2 -6.31 -14.63 -6.01
C SER A 2 -4.82 -14.55 -5.67
N ASN A 3 -3.97 -14.69 -6.68
CA ASN A 3 -2.54 -14.54 -6.52
C ASN A 3 -2.26 -13.07 -6.15
N ILE A 4 -1.56 -12.81 -5.05
CA ILE A 4 -1.27 -11.44 -4.59
C ILE A 4 -0.72 -10.56 -5.73
N ARG A 5 0.04 -11.15 -6.66
CA ARG A 5 0.56 -10.46 -7.85
C ARG A 5 -0.53 -9.90 -8.77
N ASP A 6 -1.62 -10.64 -8.98
CA ASP A 6 -2.73 -10.18 -9.82
C ASP A 6 -3.44 -9.00 -9.16
N MET A 7 -3.62 -9.05 -7.83
CA MET A 7 -4.18 -7.93 -7.06
C MET A 7 -3.29 -6.69 -7.14
N LEU A 8 -1.97 -6.85 -7.01
CA LEU A 8 -1.00 -5.76 -7.15
C LEU A 8 -1.08 -5.11 -8.55
N CYS A 9 -1.19 -5.90 -9.61
CA CYS A 9 -1.39 -5.40 -10.97
C CYS A 9 -2.69 -4.60 -11.08
N GLN A 10 -3.80 -5.14 -10.59
CA GLN A 10 -5.12 -4.49 -10.65
C GLN A 10 -5.15 -3.17 -9.88
N VAL A 11 -4.46 -3.07 -8.74
CA VAL A 11 -4.35 -1.84 -7.95
C VAL A 11 -3.54 -0.76 -8.66
N GLY A 12 -2.45 -1.13 -9.33
CA GLY A 12 -1.58 -0.18 -10.04
C GLY A 12 -2.17 0.35 -11.35
N ALA A 13 -2.90 -0.50 -12.08
CA ALA A 13 -3.32 -0.28 -13.47
C ALA A 13 -4.33 0.86 -13.69
N LEU A 14 -5.05 1.27 -12.65
CA LEU A 14 -6.10 2.28 -12.76
C LEU A 14 -5.92 3.37 -11.68
N PRO A 15 -6.46 4.58 -11.91
CA PRO A 15 -6.44 5.65 -10.91
C PRO A 15 -7.01 5.23 -9.55
N LEU A 16 -6.47 5.80 -8.47
CA LEU A 16 -6.78 5.38 -7.09
C LEU A 16 -8.27 5.46 -6.70
N ASP A 17 -9.01 6.37 -7.32
CA ASP A 17 -10.45 6.53 -7.13
C ASP A 17 -11.28 5.50 -7.90
N ALA A 18 -10.73 4.95 -8.98
CA ALA A 18 -11.35 3.88 -9.76
C ALA A 18 -11.05 2.47 -9.21
N THR A 19 -10.02 2.29 -8.38
CA THR A 19 -9.59 0.99 -7.82
C THR A 19 -9.89 0.82 -6.34
N VAL A 20 -10.78 1.63 -5.78
CA VAL A 20 -11.05 1.64 -4.33
C VAL A 20 -11.39 0.25 -3.78
N GLU A 21 -12.21 -0.54 -4.47
CA GLU A 21 -12.57 -1.88 -4.01
C GLU A 21 -11.38 -2.85 -4.08
N ASN A 22 -10.61 -2.85 -5.17
CA ASN A 22 -9.38 -3.65 -5.28
C ASN A 22 -8.35 -3.29 -4.18
N ILE A 23 -8.28 -2.00 -3.82
CA ILE A 23 -7.38 -1.54 -2.76
C ILE A 23 -7.89 -1.98 -1.38
N LYS A 24 -9.21 -2.03 -1.15
CA LYS A 24 -9.77 -2.58 0.09
C LYS A 24 -9.46 -4.07 0.20
N GLU A 25 -9.64 -4.84 -0.86
CA GLU A 25 -9.29 -6.26 -0.88
C GLU A 25 -7.80 -6.45 -0.57
N LEU A 26 -6.92 -5.67 -1.21
CA LEU A 26 -5.49 -5.69 -0.90
C LEU A 26 -5.20 -5.31 0.55
N ALA A 27 -5.90 -4.32 1.11
CA ALA A 27 -5.75 -3.92 2.50
C ALA A 27 -6.14 -5.03 3.47
N GLU A 28 -7.20 -5.79 3.17
CA GLU A 28 -7.60 -6.94 3.98
C GLU A 28 -6.56 -8.05 3.96
N VAL A 29 -6.05 -8.38 2.78
CA VAL A 29 -4.94 -9.33 2.58
C VAL A 29 -3.73 -8.93 3.41
N VAL A 30 -3.29 -7.68 3.27
CA VAL A 30 -2.09 -7.16 3.95
C VAL A 30 -2.27 -7.06 5.46
N TRP A 31 -3.41 -6.56 5.94
CA TRP A 31 -3.59 -6.27 7.37
C TRP A 31 -4.03 -7.47 8.19
N TYR A 32 -4.84 -8.35 7.62
CA TYR A 32 -5.50 -9.42 8.37
C TYR A 32 -5.04 -10.79 7.93
N GLU A 33 -4.77 -10.99 6.65
CA GLU A 33 -4.39 -12.32 6.15
C GLU A 33 -2.90 -12.65 6.36
N GLY A 34 -2.09 -11.63 6.65
CA GLY A 34 -0.66 -11.79 6.85
C GLY A 34 0.09 -12.09 5.55
N ASP A 35 -0.57 -11.96 4.40
CA ASP A 35 0.03 -12.06 3.08
C ASP A 35 0.35 -10.65 2.60
N TYR A 36 1.62 -10.40 2.29
CA TYR A 36 2.10 -9.09 1.88
C TYR A 36 3.18 -9.27 0.80
N PRO A 37 3.26 -8.33 -0.16
CA PRO A 37 4.15 -8.47 -1.31
C PRO A 37 5.61 -8.60 -0.87
N THR A 38 6.34 -9.47 -1.57
CA THR A 38 7.80 -9.53 -1.47
C THR A 38 8.45 -8.64 -2.52
N LYS A 39 9.77 -8.44 -2.40
CA LYS A 39 10.56 -7.79 -3.45
C LYS A 39 10.42 -8.51 -4.80
N ALA A 40 10.39 -9.85 -4.78
CA ALA A 40 10.26 -10.66 -6.00
C ALA A 40 8.90 -10.44 -6.67
N ASP A 41 7.82 -10.34 -5.89
CA ASP A 41 6.49 -10.03 -6.42
C ASP A 41 6.47 -8.66 -7.11
N LEU A 42 7.05 -7.65 -6.46
CA LEU A 42 7.11 -6.30 -7.02
C LEU A 42 8.02 -6.19 -8.24
N ASP A 43 9.16 -6.91 -8.27
CA ASP A 43 10.04 -6.95 -9.44
C ASP A 43 9.32 -7.58 -10.65
N LEU A 44 8.49 -8.60 -10.43
CA LEU A 44 7.66 -9.21 -11.48
C LEU A 44 6.54 -8.26 -11.93
N VAL A 45 5.76 -7.71 -10.99
CA VAL A 45 4.65 -6.80 -11.28
C VAL A 45 5.14 -5.55 -12.01
N ARG A 46 6.32 -5.04 -11.67
CA ARG A 46 6.96 -3.90 -12.34
C ARG A 46 7.14 -4.12 -13.84
N SER A 47 7.37 -5.35 -14.28
CA SER A 47 7.52 -5.65 -15.71
C SER A 47 6.20 -5.61 -16.49
N SER A 48 5.06 -5.70 -15.77
CA SER A 48 3.71 -5.74 -16.35
C SER A 48 2.99 -4.40 -16.29
N LEU A 49 3.51 -3.43 -15.53
CA LEU A 49 2.94 -2.09 -15.35
C LEU A 49 3.85 -1.04 -15.99
N SER A 50 3.25 0.03 -16.48
CA SER A 50 3.98 1.27 -16.77
C SER A 50 4.59 1.85 -15.50
N ARG A 51 5.56 2.75 -15.66
CA ARG A 51 6.24 3.40 -14.54
C ARG A 51 5.25 4.09 -13.59
N GLU A 52 4.28 4.82 -14.13
CA GLU A 52 3.29 5.55 -13.34
C GLU A 52 2.35 4.60 -12.58
N GLU A 53 1.87 3.54 -13.23
CA GLU A 53 1.03 2.50 -12.60
C GLU A 53 1.79 1.80 -11.46
N PHE A 54 3.08 1.52 -11.66
CA PHE A 54 3.90 0.93 -10.60
C PHE A 54 4.15 1.91 -9.45
N GLN A 55 4.39 3.20 -9.72
CA GLN A 55 4.48 4.24 -8.67
C GLN A 55 3.17 4.38 -7.90
N ARG A 56 2.02 4.25 -8.56
CA ARG A 56 0.69 4.24 -7.93
C ARG A 56 0.54 3.05 -6.99
N LEU A 57 0.91 1.85 -7.42
CA LEU A 57 0.94 0.66 -6.58
C LEU A 57 1.82 0.88 -5.33
N LEU A 58 3.04 1.39 -5.50
CA LEU A 58 3.96 1.66 -4.40
C LEU A 58 3.41 2.72 -3.43
N CYS A 59 2.70 3.73 -3.95
CA CYS A 59 1.99 4.71 -3.14
C CYS A 59 0.90 4.06 -2.28
N VAL A 60 0.16 3.08 -2.80
CA VAL A 60 -0.85 2.34 -2.04
C VAL A 60 -0.17 1.52 -0.94
N LEU A 61 0.85 0.73 -1.25
CA LEU A 61 1.54 -0.11 -0.26
C LEU A 61 2.14 0.71 0.89
N GLU A 62 2.73 1.85 0.57
CA GLU A 62 3.26 2.77 1.56
C GLU A 62 2.15 3.40 2.42
N LEU A 63 1.00 3.72 1.82
CA LEU A 63 -0.15 4.21 2.56
C LEU A 63 -0.68 3.13 3.53
N LEU A 64 -0.78 1.87 3.08
CA LEU A 64 -1.27 0.75 3.90
C LEU A 64 -0.36 0.48 5.11
N SER A 65 0.95 0.72 5.00
CA SER A 65 1.91 0.53 6.09
C SER A 65 1.85 1.61 7.18
N GLN A 66 1.16 2.73 6.94
CA GLN A 66 1.03 3.84 7.91
C GLN A 66 -0.14 3.68 8.87
N TYR A 67 -1.05 2.74 8.61
CA TYR A 67 -2.24 2.57 9.44
C TYR A 67 -1.93 1.75 10.71
N PRO A 68 -2.43 2.17 11.89
CA PRO A 68 -2.22 1.43 13.14
C PRO A 68 -2.75 -0.01 13.15
N VAL A 69 -3.71 -0.32 12.27
CA VAL A 69 -4.26 -1.67 12.13
C VAL A 69 -3.30 -2.63 11.42
N CYS A 70 -2.32 -2.10 10.68
CA CYS A 70 -1.31 -2.91 10.02
C CYS A 70 -0.38 -3.54 11.08
N PRO A 71 -0.17 -4.87 11.06
CA PRO A 71 0.78 -5.52 11.96
C PRO A 71 2.17 -4.88 11.84
N ARG A 72 2.86 -4.71 12.97
CA ARG A 72 4.15 -3.99 13.03
C ARG A 72 5.20 -4.57 12.08
N GLU A 73 5.26 -5.90 11.96
CA GLU A 73 6.21 -6.58 11.08
C GLU A 73 5.88 -6.33 9.60
N THR A 74 4.60 -6.45 9.22
CA THR A 74 4.11 -6.12 7.89
C THR A 74 4.37 -4.66 7.53
N ALA A 75 4.07 -3.73 8.45
CA ALA A 75 4.30 -2.31 8.24
C ALA A 75 5.79 -2.01 7.97
N ARG A 76 6.69 -2.57 8.78
CA ARG A 76 8.14 -2.42 8.59
C ARG A 76 8.59 -2.97 7.23
N HIS A 77 8.16 -4.18 6.88
CA HIS A 77 8.50 -4.81 5.61
C HIS A 77 8.05 -3.98 4.41
N LEU A 78 6.82 -3.48 4.42
CA LEU A 78 6.31 -2.60 3.37
C LEU A 78 7.08 -1.27 3.29
N GLN A 79 7.48 -0.70 4.42
CA GLN A 79 8.28 0.52 4.46
C GLN A 79 9.67 0.31 3.85
N GLU A 80 10.33 -0.81 4.18
CA GLU A 80 11.62 -1.18 3.60
C GLU A 80 11.52 -1.40 2.08
N LEU A 81 10.48 -2.12 1.62
CA LEU A 81 10.23 -2.33 0.19
C LEU A 81 9.96 -1.02 -0.56
N THR A 82 9.07 -0.19 -0.03
CA THR A 82 8.72 1.09 -0.65
C THR A 82 9.86 2.11 -0.58
N GLN A 83 10.78 1.99 0.39
CA GLN A 83 12.03 2.75 0.41
C GLN A 83 12.99 2.28 -0.67
N TYR A 84 13.20 0.96 -0.80
CA TYR A 84 14.05 0.38 -1.83
C TYR A 84 13.63 0.82 -3.25
N PHE A 85 12.34 0.68 -3.58
CA PHE A 85 11.86 1.06 -4.91
C PHE A 85 11.85 2.57 -5.13
N HIS A 86 11.71 3.37 -4.09
CA HIS A 86 11.84 4.82 -4.21
C HIS A 86 13.26 5.19 -4.65
N GLN A 87 14.28 4.65 -3.99
CA GLN A 87 15.68 4.85 -4.38
C GLN A 87 15.95 4.36 -5.80
N LEU A 88 15.41 3.20 -6.18
CA LEU A 88 15.59 2.63 -7.50
C LEU A 88 14.96 3.46 -8.63
N LEU A 89 13.78 4.05 -8.39
CA LEU A 89 13.00 4.72 -9.45
C LEU A 89 13.19 6.23 -9.49
N LEU A 90 13.46 6.85 -8.35
CA LEU A 90 13.50 8.31 -8.18
C LEU A 90 14.89 8.80 -7.68
N GLY A 91 15.81 7.88 -7.38
CA GLY A 91 17.14 8.19 -6.85
C GLY A 91 17.13 8.57 -5.37
N ASP A 92 18.29 8.96 -4.86
CA ASP A 92 18.44 9.57 -3.53
C ASP A 92 17.93 11.02 -3.56
N GLY A 93 16.61 11.16 -3.64
CA GLY A 93 15.91 12.45 -3.74
C GLY A 93 15.03 12.74 -2.53
N VAL A 94 15.57 13.57 -1.63
CA VAL A 94 14.94 14.43 -0.62
C VAL A 94 14.08 13.74 0.46
N LEU A 95 14.68 13.61 1.66
CA LEU A 95 13.94 13.51 2.93
C LEU A 95 12.82 14.56 2.94
N PRO A 96 11.57 14.21 3.26
CA PRO A 96 10.44 15.13 3.12
C PRO A 96 10.76 16.47 3.76
N VAL A 97 10.79 17.51 2.92
CA VAL A 97 10.88 18.92 3.32
C VAL A 97 9.78 19.19 4.33
N GLN A 98 10.13 19.86 5.43
CA GLN A 98 9.25 20.25 6.53
C GLN A 98 7.81 20.53 6.05
N GLY A 99 6.86 19.67 6.44
CA GLY A 99 5.47 19.70 5.97
C GLY A 99 4.72 18.41 6.31
N ARG A 100 3.41 18.38 6.06
CA ARG A 100 2.61 17.14 6.21
C ARG A 100 3.03 16.13 5.14
N TYR A 101 3.44 14.95 5.58
CA TYR A 101 3.80 13.84 4.71
C TYR A 101 2.66 13.47 3.76
N SER A 102 3.00 13.23 2.47
CA SER A 102 2.04 12.87 1.43
C SER A 102 2.64 11.78 0.53
N PRO A 103 2.11 10.55 0.59
CA PRO A 103 2.57 9.45 -0.26
C PRO A 103 2.48 9.78 -1.76
N SER A 104 1.38 10.39 -2.22
CA SER A 104 1.24 10.72 -3.64
C SER A 104 2.28 11.73 -4.12
N LYS A 105 2.65 12.72 -3.29
CA LYS A 105 3.75 13.63 -3.58
C LYS A 105 5.10 12.93 -3.61
N ARG A 106 5.38 12.05 -2.63
CA ARG A 106 6.63 11.25 -2.59
C ARG A 106 6.79 10.42 -3.86
N TRP A 107 5.71 9.80 -4.34
CA TRP A 107 5.72 8.98 -5.55
C TRP A 107 5.53 9.76 -6.85
N GLN A 108 5.42 11.08 -6.80
CA GLN A 108 5.23 11.95 -7.97
C GLN A 108 4.02 11.54 -8.83
N ILE A 109 2.92 11.11 -8.19
CA ILE A 109 1.65 10.78 -8.86
C ILE A 109 0.62 11.88 -8.64
N ASN A 110 -0.25 12.08 -9.63
CA ASN A 110 -1.32 13.10 -9.57
C ASN A 110 -2.56 12.65 -8.78
N ASP A 111 -2.65 11.34 -8.48
CA ASP A 111 -3.77 10.73 -7.78
C ASP A 111 -3.97 11.32 -6.37
N GLN A 112 -5.23 11.56 -6.03
CA GLN A 112 -5.62 12.09 -4.72
C GLN A 112 -5.89 10.94 -3.74
N THR A 113 -5.03 10.81 -2.72
CA THR A 113 -5.21 9.76 -1.69
C THR A 113 -6.39 10.02 -0.73
N LYS A 114 -7.06 11.19 -0.80
CA LYS A 114 -8.13 11.58 0.14
C LYS A 114 -9.35 10.66 0.04
N VAL A 115 -9.77 10.31 -1.18
CA VAL A 115 -10.91 9.41 -1.41
C VAL A 115 -10.60 8.02 -0.86
N LEU A 116 -9.42 7.50 -1.20
CA LEU A 116 -8.94 6.22 -0.70
C LEU A 116 -8.86 6.17 0.83
N ARG A 117 -8.25 7.19 1.47
CA ARG A 117 -8.17 7.27 2.94
C ARG A 117 -9.55 7.22 3.60
N LYS A 118 -10.56 7.87 3.01
CA LYS A 118 -11.95 7.84 3.49
C LYS A 118 -12.57 6.45 3.31
N ALA A 119 -12.33 5.81 2.17
CA ALA A 119 -12.86 4.49 1.85
C ALA A 119 -12.29 3.39 2.78
N LEU A 120 -11.05 3.54 3.25
CA LEU A 120 -10.42 2.62 4.20
C LEU A 120 -10.84 2.83 5.66
N LEU A 121 -11.60 3.90 5.99
CA LEU A 121 -12.03 4.18 7.38
C LEU A 121 -12.80 3.03 8.06
N PRO A 122 -13.77 2.37 7.41
CA PRO A 122 -14.54 1.32 8.07
C PRO A 122 -13.67 0.11 8.47
N ILE A 123 -12.72 -0.23 7.61
CA ILE A 123 -11.90 -1.45 7.74
C ILE A 123 -10.60 -1.25 8.52
N GLN A 124 -10.31 -0.04 9.01
CA GLN A 124 -9.17 0.23 9.90
C GLN A 124 -9.57 0.36 11.39
N THR A 125 -10.83 0.10 11.73
CA THR A 125 -11.32 0.21 13.11
C THR A 125 -10.93 -1.01 13.93
N ARG A 126 -10.76 -0.84 15.25
CA ARG A 126 -10.55 -1.97 16.17
C ARG A 126 -11.72 -2.97 16.12
N ALA A 127 -12.96 -2.48 16.08
CA ALA A 127 -14.14 -3.34 16.00
C ALA A 127 -14.14 -4.23 14.74
N TYR A 128 -13.76 -3.67 13.58
CA TYR A 128 -13.61 -4.45 12.36
C TYR A 128 -12.47 -5.47 12.51
N ALA A 129 -11.30 -5.01 12.97
CA ALA A 129 -10.12 -5.84 13.14
C ALA A 129 -10.39 -7.05 14.06
N ASP A 130 -11.01 -6.82 15.22
CA ASP A 130 -11.41 -7.88 16.17
C ASP A 130 -12.41 -8.86 15.51
N SER A 131 -13.33 -8.37 14.66
CA SER A 131 -14.31 -9.20 13.96
C SER A 131 -13.69 -10.16 12.94
N THR A 132 -12.49 -9.86 12.43
CA THR A 132 -11.78 -10.77 11.51
C THR A 132 -11.27 -12.03 12.20
N GLY A 133 -11.12 -12.01 13.54
CA GLY A 133 -10.54 -13.08 14.33
C GLY A 133 -9.04 -13.32 14.07
N ARG A 134 -8.37 -12.43 13.32
CA ARG A 134 -6.96 -12.54 12.96
C ARG A 134 -6.09 -11.60 13.79
N LYS A 135 -4.77 -11.82 13.79
CA LYS A 135 -3.82 -10.89 14.42
C LYS A 135 -3.75 -9.59 13.61
N HIS A 136 -3.79 -8.45 14.29
CA HIS A 136 -3.71 -7.13 13.68
C HIS A 136 -2.87 -6.18 14.54
N GLY A 137 -2.58 -4.98 14.03
CA GLY A 137 -1.75 -3.99 14.71
C GLY A 137 -2.31 -3.50 16.05
N PHE A 138 -3.64 -3.56 16.26
CA PHE A 138 -4.25 -3.27 17.57
C PHE A 138 -4.19 -4.43 18.59
N SER A 139 -3.78 -5.64 18.20
CA SER A 139 -3.80 -6.84 19.05
C SER A 139 -2.66 -6.88 20.10
N ALA A 140 -2.18 -5.72 20.54
CA ALA A 140 -1.09 -5.61 21.54
C ALA A 140 -1.42 -6.35 22.84
#